data_AF-A0A2N5KRS7-F1
#
_entry.id   AF-A0A2N5KRS7-F1
#
_cell.length_a   1.000
_cell.length_b   1.000
_cell.length_c   1.000
_cell.angle_alpha   90.00
_cell.angle_beta   90.00
_cell.angle_gamma   90.00
#
_symmetry.space_group_name_H-M   'P 1'
#
loop_
_entity.id
_entity.type
_entity.pdbx_description
1 polymer ?
#
loop_
_entity_poly.entity_id
_entity_poly.type
_entity_poly.pdbx_seq_one_letter_code
_entity_poly.pdbx_strand_id
1 'polypeptide(L)'
;EAEAVEAEKAALKKAIDAAAKKSVETGDRSRLDELIDRKRNMEIPSEPTERRYKTSDTTIEKLVEILRDNPSGVLVQRDELTGWLRGLDRQGREVDRAFYLESWNGTGSYTVDRIGRGTLHVEALCISILGSIQPGPLRSYVYGASRGGEGADGLLQRFQLLVWPDPPSGAWRNVDRYPDREAKNRAYAVYEALDGLNPESYGAVAGDSGDVPTVGFSRDAQEVFDAWRDELEGKLRNGEASEAFVSHLAKYRSLMPSLALVFHLVDGVATETPPSVSIKAAARAAAWCEYLEGHARRVYASGENPALEGARALLSRIRKGDVKDGDTVRSVYRGRQWSRLSTAEEVGAAAGVLEDYGWLRVEKTDTGGRPTTLLRLHPSLGEGA
;
A
#
# COMPACT_ATOMS: atom_id res chain seq x y z
N GLU A 1 -11.64 38.42 10.11
CA GLU A 1 -11.59 38.85 8.70
C GLU A 1 -12.37 37.94 7.76
N ALA A 2 -12.07 36.64 7.67
CA ALA A 2 -12.78 35.72 6.75
C ALA A 2 -14.31 35.72 6.90
N GLU A 3 -14.83 35.66 8.13
CA GLU A 3 -16.29 35.74 8.38
C GLU A 3 -16.92 37.09 7.98
N ALA A 4 -16.16 38.19 8.09
CA ALA A 4 -16.63 39.52 7.69
C ALA A 4 -16.69 39.65 6.16
N VAL A 5 -15.71 39.09 5.44
CA VAL A 5 -15.68 39.03 3.97
C VAL A 5 -16.81 38.15 3.42
N GLU A 6 -17.11 37.00 4.04
CA GLU A 6 -18.25 36.15 3.63
C GLU A 6 -19.60 36.83 3.92
N ALA A 7 -19.74 37.54 5.04
CA ALA A 7 -20.92 38.34 5.32
C ALA A 7 -21.12 39.48 4.31
N GLU A 8 -20.05 40.19 3.93
CA GLU A 8 -20.08 41.21 2.87
C GLU A 8 -20.45 40.61 1.51
N LYS A 9 -19.92 39.44 1.16
CA LYS A 9 -20.24 38.73 -0.09
C LYS A 9 -21.71 38.31 -0.14
N ALA A 10 -22.25 37.79 0.97
CA ALA A 10 -23.66 37.43 1.06
C ALA A 10 -24.57 38.67 0.95
N ALA A 11 -24.18 39.80 1.56
CA ALA A 11 -24.89 41.07 1.45
C ALA A 11 -24.82 41.64 0.02
N LEU A 12 -23.64 41.61 -0.61
CA LEU A 12 -23.41 42.11 -1.97
C LEU A 12 -24.19 41.28 -3.00
N LYS A 13 -24.24 39.96 -2.84
CA LYS A 13 -25.07 39.08 -3.69
C LYS A 13 -26.55 39.44 -3.60
N LYS A 14 -27.08 39.64 -2.38
CA LYS A 14 -28.47 40.09 -2.18
C LYS A 14 -28.72 41.48 -2.80
N ALA A 15 -27.75 42.38 -2.71
CA ALA A 15 -27.84 43.72 -3.31
C ALA A 15 -27.85 43.66 -4.84
N ILE A 16 -27.03 42.79 -5.45
CA ILE A 16 -27.02 42.53 -6.90
C ILE A 16 -28.37 41.96 -7.34
N ASP A 17 -28.90 40.96 -6.64
CA ASP A 17 -30.19 40.35 -6.98
C ASP A 17 -31.35 41.37 -6.92
N ALA A 18 -31.32 42.27 -5.93
CA ALA A 18 -32.30 43.35 -5.81
C ALA A 18 -32.14 44.41 -6.90
N ALA A 19 -30.90 44.81 -7.23
CA ALA A 19 -30.61 45.76 -8.30
C ALA A 19 -30.96 45.19 -9.68
N ALA A 20 -30.75 43.89 -9.90
CA ALA A 20 -31.10 43.20 -11.14
C ALA A 20 -32.63 43.24 -11.37
N LYS A 21 -33.44 42.91 -10.36
CA LYS A 21 -34.91 43.01 -10.46
C LYS A 21 -35.37 44.43 -10.80
N LYS A 22 -34.82 45.43 -10.10
CA LYS A 22 -35.18 46.84 -10.33
C LYS A 22 -34.76 47.34 -11.71
N SER A 23 -33.59 46.91 -12.21
CA SER A 23 -33.10 47.28 -13.55
C SER A 23 -33.99 46.76 -14.69
N VAL A 24 -34.66 45.62 -14.49
CA VAL A 24 -35.64 45.07 -15.44
C VAL A 24 -36.92 45.91 -15.45
N GLU A 25 -37.33 46.46 -14.30
CA GLU A 25 -38.53 47.29 -14.17
C GLU A 25 -38.32 48.73 -14.66
N THR A 26 -37.16 49.33 -14.38
CA THR A 26 -36.90 50.76 -14.65
C THR A 26 -36.04 51.00 -15.89
N GLY A 27 -35.41 49.97 -16.46
CA GLY A 27 -34.47 50.07 -17.58
C GLY A 27 -33.10 50.67 -17.23
N ASP A 28 -32.89 51.09 -15.99
CA ASP A 28 -31.64 51.68 -15.51
C ASP A 28 -30.73 50.60 -14.89
N ARG A 29 -29.55 50.41 -15.49
CA ARG A 29 -28.55 49.41 -15.10
C ARG A 29 -27.39 49.98 -14.29
N SER A 30 -27.31 51.30 -14.11
CA SER A 30 -26.18 51.98 -13.46
C SER A 30 -25.79 51.36 -12.11
N ARG A 31 -26.78 51.14 -11.23
CA ARG A 31 -26.58 50.53 -9.91
C ARG A 31 -26.25 49.04 -9.97
N LEU A 32 -26.72 48.33 -10.99
CA LEU A 32 -26.37 46.92 -11.19
C LEU A 32 -24.91 46.80 -11.61
N ASP A 33 -24.48 47.63 -12.55
CA ASP A 33 -23.11 47.64 -13.07
C ASP A 33 -22.10 48.06 -11.99
N GLU A 34 -22.42 49.07 -11.17
CA GLU A 34 -21.61 49.48 -10.02
C GLU A 34 -21.41 48.33 -9.00
N LEU A 35 -22.46 47.58 -8.70
CA LEU A 35 -22.38 46.46 -7.75
C LEU A 35 -21.63 45.25 -8.33
N ILE A 36 -21.71 45.03 -9.65
CA ILE A 36 -20.93 44.00 -10.35
C ILE A 36 -19.44 44.37 -10.35
N ASP A 37 -19.09 45.62 -10.62
CA ASP A 37 -17.71 46.09 -10.58
C ASP A 37 -17.14 46.07 -9.17
N ARG A 38 -17.94 46.45 -8.17
CA ARG A 38 -17.56 46.28 -6.76
C ARG A 38 -17.32 44.82 -6.39
N LYS A 39 -18.13 43.89 -6.92
CA LYS A 39 -17.92 42.45 -6.71
C LYS A 39 -16.65 41.93 -7.42
N ARG A 40 -16.33 42.46 -8.61
CA ARG A 40 -15.10 42.11 -9.35
C ARG A 40 -13.84 42.60 -8.67
N ASN A 41 -13.88 43.81 -8.08
CA ASN A 41 -12.74 44.45 -7.44
C ASN A 41 -12.58 44.07 -5.96
N MET A 42 -13.45 43.22 -5.44
CA MET A 42 -13.33 42.69 -4.09
C MET A 42 -12.22 41.62 -4.11
N GLU A 43 -11.03 41.98 -3.61
CA GLU A 43 -9.98 41.00 -3.33
C GLU A 43 -10.50 40.09 -2.20
N ILE A 44 -10.92 38.88 -2.58
CA ILE A 44 -11.34 37.86 -1.63
C ILE A 44 -10.04 37.16 -1.21
N PRO A 45 -9.63 37.26 0.07
CA PRO A 45 -8.54 36.44 0.57
C PRO A 45 -8.94 34.98 0.37
N SER A 46 -8.09 34.20 -0.28
CA SER A 46 -8.29 32.75 -0.34
C SER A 46 -8.41 32.22 1.09
N GLU A 47 -9.38 31.36 1.35
CA GLU A 47 -9.47 30.70 2.65
C GLU A 47 -8.13 30.03 2.96
N PRO A 48 -7.63 30.13 4.20
CA PRO A 48 -6.39 29.48 4.58
C PRO A 48 -6.53 27.97 4.36
N THR A 49 -5.66 27.41 3.52
CA THR A 49 -5.60 25.97 3.29
C THR A 49 -4.83 25.31 4.43
N GLU A 50 -5.39 24.24 4.98
CA GLU A 50 -4.71 23.43 5.99
C GLU A 50 -3.64 22.57 5.30
N ARG A 51 -2.37 22.85 5.59
CA ARG A 51 -1.27 21.96 5.23
C ARG A 51 -1.39 20.66 6.02
N ARG A 52 -1.60 19.55 5.30
CA ARG A 52 -1.94 18.25 5.88
C ARG A 52 -1.01 17.16 5.36
N TYR A 53 -0.21 16.60 6.26
CA TYR A 53 0.69 15.48 5.94
C TYR A 53 0.03 14.12 6.00
N LYS A 54 -1.04 13.98 6.79
CA LYS A 54 -1.69 12.69 7.03
C LYS A 54 -3.20 12.80 7.14
N THR A 55 -3.86 11.72 6.76
CA THR A 55 -5.27 11.46 7.00
C THR A 55 -5.43 9.99 7.40
N SER A 56 -6.47 9.66 8.16
CA SER A 56 -6.76 8.28 8.53
C SER A 56 -8.04 7.83 7.87
N ASP A 57 -9.19 8.47 8.13
CA ASP A 57 -10.48 8.06 7.61
C ASP A 57 -11.14 9.12 6.73
N THR A 58 -11.04 8.94 5.42
CA THR A 58 -11.50 9.92 4.43
C THR A 58 -12.21 9.22 3.28
N THR A 59 -13.26 9.86 2.75
CA THR A 59 -13.87 9.43 1.48
C THR A 59 -13.00 9.90 0.32
N ILE A 60 -13.16 9.30 -0.87
CA ILE A 60 -12.39 9.71 -2.05
C ILE A 60 -12.64 11.18 -2.39
N GLU A 61 -13.88 11.67 -2.26
CA GLU A 61 -14.21 13.08 -2.44
C GLU A 61 -13.39 14.00 -1.57
N LYS A 62 -13.32 13.68 -0.28
CA LYS A 62 -12.61 14.54 0.66
C LYS A 62 -11.10 14.42 0.47
N LEU A 63 -10.62 13.24 0.06
CA LEU A 63 -9.22 13.02 -0.27
C LEU A 63 -8.79 13.84 -1.50
N VAL A 64 -9.65 13.95 -2.53
CA VAL A 64 -9.42 14.82 -3.70
C VAL A 64 -9.33 16.28 -3.29
N GLU A 65 -10.24 16.76 -2.43
CA GLU A 65 -10.16 18.13 -1.89
C GLU A 65 -8.85 18.36 -1.12
N ILE A 66 -8.45 17.40 -0.28
CA ILE A 66 -7.19 17.48 0.48
C ILE A 66 -5.99 17.54 -0.46
N LEU A 67 -5.94 16.69 -1.50
CA LEU A 67 -4.83 16.62 -2.44
C LEU A 67 -4.71 17.88 -3.30
N ARG A 68 -5.83 18.50 -3.70
CA ARG A 68 -5.83 19.81 -4.37
C ARG A 68 -5.11 20.85 -3.52
N ASP A 69 -5.37 20.85 -2.21
CA ASP A 69 -4.78 21.81 -1.28
C ASP A 69 -3.37 21.40 -0.80
N ASN A 70 -2.94 20.17 -1.10
CA ASN A 70 -1.68 19.57 -0.67
C ASN A 70 -0.99 18.85 -1.85
N PRO A 71 -0.41 19.60 -2.80
CA PRO A 71 0.16 19.05 -4.05
C PRO A 71 1.37 18.14 -3.82
N SER A 72 2.05 18.24 -2.68
CA SER A 72 3.12 17.31 -2.28
C SER A 72 2.63 15.91 -1.90
N GLY A 73 1.31 15.69 -1.88
CA GLY A 73 0.69 14.43 -1.52
C GLY A 73 0.42 14.28 -0.02
N VAL A 74 -0.27 13.19 0.34
CA VAL A 74 -0.66 12.90 1.72
C VAL A 74 -0.49 11.43 2.10
N LEU A 75 -0.22 11.19 3.38
CA LEU A 75 -0.19 9.86 3.97
C LEU A 75 -1.59 9.42 4.44
N VAL A 76 -2.11 8.31 3.90
CA VAL A 76 -3.25 7.59 4.47
C VAL A 76 -2.72 6.58 5.50
N GLN A 77 -2.86 6.91 6.79
CA GLN A 77 -2.42 6.07 7.89
C GLN A 77 -3.59 5.22 8.42
N ARG A 78 -3.41 3.90 8.45
CA ARG A 78 -4.39 2.95 8.98
C ARG A 78 -3.71 2.03 10.00
N ASP A 79 -4.26 1.94 11.21
CA ASP A 79 -3.69 1.01 12.20
C ASP A 79 -3.84 -0.44 11.75
N GLU A 80 -4.96 -0.78 11.10
CA GLU A 80 -5.25 -2.12 10.55
C GLU A 80 -5.75 -2.01 9.10
N LEU A 81 -4.95 -2.52 8.16
CA LEU A 81 -5.25 -2.49 6.73
C LEU A 81 -6.33 -3.48 6.31
N THR A 82 -6.60 -4.54 7.08
CA THR A 82 -7.62 -5.55 6.74
C THR A 82 -8.99 -4.90 6.47
N GLY A 83 -9.39 -3.94 7.29
CA GLY A 83 -10.67 -3.25 7.13
C GLY A 83 -10.72 -2.39 5.86
N TRP A 84 -9.61 -1.73 5.54
CA TRP A 84 -9.48 -0.90 4.34
C TRP A 84 -9.47 -1.74 3.06
N LEU A 85 -8.67 -2.81 3.00
CA LEU A 85 -8.62 -3.75 1.87
C LEU A 85 -9.99 -4.36 1.59
N ARG A 86 -10.62 -4.94 2.61
CA ARG A 86 -11.97 -5.52 2.49
C ARG A 86 -13.04 -4.48 2.14
N GLY A 87 -12.82 -3.22 2.49
CA GLY A 87 -13.70 -2.11 2.13
C GLY A 87 -13.66 -1.80 0.64
N LEU A 88 -12.47 -1.89 0.03
CA LEU A 88 -12.27 -1.73 -1.41
C LEU A 88 -12.77 -2.93 -2.22
N ASP A 89 -12.78 -4.12 -1.63
CA ASP A 89 -13.28 -5.35 -2.28
C ASP A 89 -14.81 -5.49 -2.24
N ARG A 90 -15.54 -4.52 -1.67
CA ARG A 90 -17.02 -4.55 -1.66
C ARG A 90 -17.56 -4.14 -3.04
N GLN A 91 -18.60 -4.83 -3.47
CA GLN A 91 -19.37 -4.46 -4.66
C GLN A 91 -19.82 -3.00 -4.58
N GLY A 92 -19.62 -2.25 -5.67
CA GLY A 92 -19.91 -0.80 -5.75
C GLY A 92 -18.76 0.11 -5.31
N ARG A 93 -17.58 -0.43 -4.98
CA ARG A 93 -16.36 0.32 -4.61
C ARG A 93 -15.23 0.21 -5.64
N GLU A 94 -15.56 -0.25 -6.85
CA GLU A 94 -14.61 -0.45 -7.95
C GLU A 94 -13.92 0.86 -8.35
N VAL A 95 -14.67 1.98 -8.34
CA VAL A 95 -14.14 3.33 -8.61
C VAL A 95 -13.11 3.75 -7.56
N ASP A 96 -13.39 3.50 -6.28
CA ASP A 96 -12.47 3.85 -5.19
C ASP A 96 -11.18 3.03 -5.28
N ARG A 97 -11.31 1.75 -5.62
CA ARG A 97 -10.16 0.85 -5.84
C ARG A 97 -9.30 1.34 -7.00
N ALA A 98 -9.91 1.69 -8.13
CA ALA A 98 -9.21 2.26 -9.28
C ALA A 98 -8.50 3.58 -8.93
N PHE A 99 -9.14 4.45 -8.15
CA PHE A 99 -8.54 5.70 -7.67
C PHE A 99 -7.23 5.46 -6.89
N TYR A 100 -7.21 4.51 -5.96
CA TYR A 100 -5.98 4.19 -5.23
C TYR A 100 -4.89 3.56 -6.11
N LEU A 101 -5.27 2.76 -7.11
CA LEU A 101 -4.32 2.18 -8.07
C LEU A 101 -3.65 3.24 -8.94
N GLU A 102 -4.41 4.25 -9.36
CA GLU A 102 -3.93 5.40 -10.15
C GLU A 102 -3.02 6.30 -9.32
N SER A 103 -3.42 6.56 -8.07
CA SER A 103 -2.68 7.40 -7.11
C SER A 103 -1.31 6.84 -6.72
N TRP A 104 -1.05 5.54 -6.96
CA TRP A 104 0.27 4.96 -6.72
C TRP A 104 1.35 5.52 -7.65
N ASN A 105 0.98 5.94 -8.88
CA ASN A 105 1.96 6.49 -9.81
C ASN A 105 2.51 7.84 -9.35
N GLY A 106 1.75 8.60 -8.54
CA GLY A 106 2.21 9.86 -7.95
C GLY A 106 2.24 11.06 -8.89
N THR A 107 2.07 10.88 -10.20
CA THR A 107 2.26 11.93 -11.22
C THR A 107 1.01 12.21 -12.07
N GLY A 108 -0.07 11.45 -11.87
CA GLY A 108 -1.30 11.61 -12.65
C GLY A 108 -2.15 12.77 -12.14
N SER A 109 -2.53 13.69 -13.03
CA SER A 109 -3.54 14.71 -12.72
C SER A 109 -4.93 14.09 -12.66
N TYR A 110 -5.78 14.57 -11.77
CA TYR A 110 -7.14 14.05 -11.60
C TYR A 110 -8.15 15.18 -11.51
N THR A 111 -9.16 15.13 -12.37
CA THR A 111 -10.22 16.15 -12.43
C THR A 111 -11.56 15.55 -12.06
N VAL A 112 -12.25 16.17 -11.11
CA VAL A 112 -13.60 15.80 -10.70
C VAL A 112 -14.55 16.91 -11.04
N ASP A 113 -15.44 16.64 -11.99
CA ASP A 113 -16.53 17.53 -12.36
C ASP A 113 -17.83 17.10 -11.67
N ARG A 114 -18.44 18.01 -10.91
CA ARG A 114 -19.73 17.75 -10.25
C ARG A 114 -20.71 18.89 -10.48
N ILE A 115 -21.90 18.52 -10.95
CA ILE A 115 -23.03 19.44 -11.09
C ILE A 115 -23.29 20.10 -9.72
N GLY A 116 -23.19 21.43 -9.67
CA GLY A 116 -23.40 22.24 -8.47
C GLY A 116 -22.17 22.50 -7.59
N ARG A 117 -21.13 21.67 -7.65
CA ARG A 117 -19.85 21.89 -6.92
C ARG A 117 -18.72 22.41 -7.81
N GLY A 118 -18.93 22.41 -9.13
CA GLY A 118 -17.95 22.85 -10.11
C GLY A 118 -16.90 21.79 -10.39
N THR A 119 -15.72 22.25 -10.79
CA THR A 119 -14.57 21.43 -11.19
C THR A 119 -13.51 21.47 -10.11
N LEU A 120 -13.06 20.32 -9.65
CA LEU A 120 -11.88 20.16 -8.82
C LEU A 120 -10.76 19.57 -9.66
N HIS A 121 -9.64 20.28 -9.77
CA HIS A 121 -8.46 19.81 -10.46
C HIS A 121 -7.35 19.54 -9.44
N VAL A 122 -6.85 18.31 -9.42
CA VAL A 122 -5.68 17.90 -8.65
C VAL A 122 -4.53 17.70 -9.63
N GLU A 123 -3.43 18.42 -9.41
CA GLU A 123 -2.26 18.40 -10.29
C GLU A 123 -1.57 17.02 -10.28
N ALA A 124 -1.42 16.41 -9.10
CA ALA A 124 -0.81 15.10 -8.94
C ALA A 124 -1.49 14.28 -7.83
N LEU A 125 -2.00 13.10 -8.16
CA LEU A 125 -2.47 12.11 -7.20
C LEU A 125 -1.28 11.42 -6.53
N CYS A 126 -0.76 12.00 -5.46
CA CYS A 126 0.30 11.42 -4.66
C CYS A 126 -0.24 10.96 -3.29
N ILE A 127 -0.47 9.66 -3.14
CA ILE A 127 -0.93 9.06 -1.89
C ILE A 127 0.05 7.98 -1.43
N SER A 128 0.55 8.13 -0.21
CA SER A 128 1.23 7.06 0.50
C SER A 128 0.25 6.33 1.42
N ILE A 129 0.39 5.01 1.56
CA ILE A 129 -0.45 4.22 2.48
C ILE A 129 0.47 3.52 3.47
N LEU A 130 0.23 3.73 4.76
CA LEU A 130 0.97 3.06 5.84
C LEU A 130 -0.01 2.42 6.81
N GLY A 131 0.20 1.14 7.08
CA GLY A 131 -0.55 0.46 8.13
C GLY A 131 -0.02 -0.92 8.46
N SER A 132 -0.61 -1.52 9.49
CA SER A 132 -0.30 -2.88 9.90
C SER A 132 -1.36 -3.86 9.42
N ILE A 133 -1.00 -5.14 9.31
CA ILE A 133 -1.94 -6.22 9.01
C ILE A 133 -1.50 -7.47 9.75
N GLN A 134 -2.47 -8.19 10.31
CA GLN A 134 -2.18 -9.46 10.97
C GLN A 134 -1.81 -10.56 9.94
N PRO A 135 -0.91 -11.50 10.30
CA PRO A 135 -0.51 -12.60 9.42
C PRO A 135 -1.66 -13.44 8.84
N GLY A 136 -2.71 -13.71 9.63
CA GLY A 136 -3.86 -14.52 9.20
C GLY A 136 -4.63 -13.87 8.04
N PRO A 137 -5.23 -12.68 8.25
CA PRO A 137 -5.88 -11.91 7.19
C PRO A 137 -4.99 -11.66 5.97
N LEU A 138 -3.71 -11.35 6.17
CA LEU A 138 -2.75 -11.14 5.08
C LEU A 138 -2.63 -12.38 4.20
N ARG A 139 -2.44 -13.58 4.77
CA ARG A 139 -2.36 -14.84 4.01
C ARG A 139 -3.61 -15.06 3.15
N SER A 140 -4.79 -14.87 3.73
CA SER A 140 -6.05 -15.00 2.99
C SER A 140 -6.14 -14.01 1.84
N TYR A 141 -5.69 -12.76 2.05
CA TYR A 141 -5.68 -11.73 1.02
C TYR A 141 -4.73 -12.07 -0.13
N VAL A 142 -3.49 -12.47 0.19
CA VAL A 142 -2.47 -12.87 -0.80
C VAL A 142 -2.96 -14.06 -1.63
N TYR A 143 -3.56 -15.06 -0.97
CA TYR A 143 -4.11 -16.23 -1.64
C TYR A 143 -5.23 -15.83 -2.64
N GLY A 144 -6.14 -14.96 -2.22
CA GLY A 144 -7.20 -14.44 -3.10
C GLY A 144 -6.64 -13.67 -4.29
N ALA A 145 -5.66 -12.78 -4.07
CA ALA A 145 -5.01 -11.99 -5.11
C ALA A 145 -4.21 -12.86 -6.11
N SER A 146 -3.82 -14.08 -5.73
CA SER A 146 -2.98 -14.96 -6.55
C SER A 146 -3.76 -15.95 -7.44
N ARG A 147 -5.07 -16.16 -7.24
CA ARG A 147 -5.88 -17.11 -8.05
C ARG A 147 -6.53 -16.51 -9.30
N GLY A 148 -6.29 -15.23 -9.59
CA GLY A 148 -6.98 -14.50 -10.66
C GLY A 148 -8.41 -14.07 -10.27
N GLY A 149 -8.92 -13.00 -10.87
CA GLY A 149 -10.23 -12.38 -10.56
C GLY A 149 -10.10 -10.91 -10.13
N GLU A 150 -11.17 -10.35 -9.53
CA GLU A 150 -11.22 -8.93 -9.11
C GLU A 150 -10.09 -8.52 -8.14
N GLY A 151 -9.56 -9.46 -7.35
CA GLY A 151 -8.43 -9.22 -6.43
C GLY A 151 -7.03 -9.27 -7.06
N ALA A 152 -6.93 -9.64 -8.35
CA ALA A 152 -5.66 -9.76 -9.10
C ALA A 152 -5.38 -8.53 -9.98
N ASP A 153 -5.83 -7.35 -9.55
CA ASP A 153 -5.73 -6.08 -10.26
C ASP A 153 -4.40 -5.33 -10.03
N GLY A 154 -3.51 -5.91 -9.23
CA GLY A 154 -2.20 -5.33 -8.94
C GLY A 154 -2.15 -4.44 -7.71
N LEU A 155 -3.19 -4.36 -6.87
CA LEU A 155 -3.15 -3.52 -5.65
C LEU A 155 -2.07 -4.00 -4.68
N LEU A 156 -2.02 -5.30 -4.38
CA LEU A 156 -1.03 -5.88 -3.46
C LEU A 156 0.40 -5.63 -3.95
N GLN A 157 0.63 -5.74 -5.27
CA GLN A 157 1.92 -5.54 -5.91
C GLN A 157 2.47 -4.12 -5.74
N ARG A 158 1.61 -3.14 -5.49
CA ARG A 158 1.97 -1.73 -5.26
C ARG A 158 2.45 -1.45 -3.83
N PHE A 159 2.21 -2.37 -2.88
CA PHE A 159 2.78 -2.31 -1.53
C PHE A 159 4.25 -2.76 -1.52
N GLN A 160 5.08 -2.03 -2.24
CA GLN A 160 6.49 -2.33 -2.48
C GLN A 160 7.40 -2.22 -1.22
N LEU A 161 6.93 -1.54 -0.17
CA LEU A 161 7.62 -1.40 1.13
C LEU A 161 7.12 -2.41 2.19
N LEU A 162 6.56 -3.54 1.76
CA LEU A 162 5.99 -4.52 2.66
C LEU A 162 7.08 -5.24 3.47
N VAL A 163 6.90 -5.33 4.79
CA VAL A 163 7.83 -5.96 5.72
C VAL A 163 7.09 -6.99 6.60
N TRP A 164 7.62 -8.20 6.66
CA TRP A 164 7.17 -9.27 7.56
C TRP A 164 8.38 -9.84 8.33
N PRO A 165 8.79 -9.20 9.43
CA PRO A 165 9.96 -9.61 10.20
C PRO A 165 9.69 -10.89 10.98
N ASP A 166 10.77 -11.57 11.38
CA ASP A 166 10.65 -12.67 12.33
C ASP A 166 10.19 -12.15 13.70
N PRO A 167 9.37 -12.94 14.42
CA PRO A 167 9.04 -12.60 15.80
C PRO A 167 10.33 -12.55 16.62
N PRO A 168 10.40 -11.69 17.66
CA PRO A 168 11.55 -11.64 18.54
C PRO A 168 11.92 -13.05 19.05
N SER A 169 13.15 -13.47 18.76
CA SER A 169 13.70 -14.74 19.25
C SER A 169 14.47 -14.53 20.54
N GLY A 170 14.41 -15.50 21.46
CA GLY A 170 15.18 -15.49 22.71
C GLY A 170 14.35 -15.18 23.93
N ALA A 171 15.02 -14.96 25.07
CA ALA A 171 14.36 -14.66 26.32
C ALA A 171 13.66 -13.29 26.23
N TRP A 172 12.38 -13.26 26.64
CA TRP A 172 11.65 -12.01 26.75
C TRP A 172 12.38 -11.08 27.72
N ARG A 173 12.55 -9.82 27.31
CA ARG A 173 13.12 -8.77 28.15
C ARG A 173 12.15 -7.60 28.19
N ASN A 174 11.72 -7.23 29.40
CA ASN A 174 11.00 -5.98 29.59
C ASN A 174 11.95 -4.81 29.32
N VAL A 175 11.66 -4.00 28.32
CA VAL A 175 12.43 -2.79 28.01
C VAL A 175 11.49 -1.60 28.14
N ASP A 176 11.38 -1.09 29.35
CA ASP A 176 10.68 0.16 29.65
C ASP A 176 11.71 1.30 29.64
N ARG A 177 11.94 1.88 28.46
CA ARG A 177 12.87 3.01 28.27
C ARG A 177 12.17 4.14 27.55
N TYR A 178 12.41 5.37 28.00
CA TYR A 178 11.97 6.55 27.26
C TYR A 178 12.65 6.58 25.89
N PRO A 179 11.96 7.03 24.81
CA PRO A 179 12.58 7.19 23.51
C PRO A 179 13.85 8.06 23.56
N ASP A 180 14.83 7.73 22.74
CA ASP A 180 16.03 8.56 22.58
C ASP A 180 15.62 9.94 22.05
N ARG A 181 15.68 10.94 22.93
CA ARG A 181 15.27 12.32 22.63
C ARG A 181 16.18 12.96 21.58
N GLU A 182 17.47 12.67 21.60
CA GLU A 182 18.40 13.22 20.62
C GLU A 182 18.14 12.61 19.24
N ALA A 183 17.92 11.29 19.17
CA ALA A 183 17.54 10.62 17.92
C ALA A 183 16.20 11.16 17.37
N LYS A 184 15.21 11.34 18.24
CA LYS A 184 13.92 11.95 17.88
C LYS A 184 14.11 13.35 17.29
N ASN A 185 14.90 14.20 17.95
CA ASN A 185 15.15 15.56 17.49
C ASN A 185 15.90 15.59 16.16
N ARG A 186 16.89 14.71 15.96
CA ARG A 186 17.60 14.57 14.66
C ARG A 186 16.63 14.20 13.53
N ALA A 187 15.72 13.25 13.77
CA ALA A 187 14.70 12.89 12.78
C ALA A 187 13.73 14.05 12.50
N TYR A 188 13.31 14.79 13.54
CA TYR A 188 12.42 15.94 13.38
C TYR A 188 13.04 17.07 12.55
N ALA A 189 14.32 17.36 12.77
CA ALA A 189 15.05 18.36 11.99
C ALA A 189 15.09 18.00 10.49
N VAL A 190 15.21 16.72 10.15
CA VAL A 190 15.10 16.25 8.77
C VAL A 190 13.71 16.52 8.20
N TYR A 191 12.64 16.21 8.93
CA TYR A 191 11.29 16.47 8.46
C TYR A 191 11.01 17.96 8.26
N GLU A 192 11.44 18.81 9.19
CA GLU A 192 11.28 20.27 9.08
C GLU A 192 12.05 20.84 7.88
N ALA A 193 13.28 20.37 7.65
CA ALA A 193 14.07 20.78 6.49
C ALA A 193 13.45 20.32 5.16
N LEU A 194 12.93 19.09 5.11
CA LEU A 194 12.29 18.55 3.91
C LEU A 194 10.91 19.18 3.64
N ASP A 195 10.22 19.64 4.70
CA ASP A 195 8.95 20.34 4.57
C ASP A 195 9.08 21.70 3.87
N GLY A 196 10.19 22.40 4.11
CA GLY A 196 10.54 23.65 3.46
C GLY A 196 11.47 23.48 2.25
N LEU A 197 11.62 22.26 1.73
CA LEU A 197 12.59 21.95 0.68
C LEU A 197 12.29 22.75 -0.59
N ASN A 198 13.31 23.47 -1.07
CA ASN A 198 13.36 23.96 -2.44
C ASN A 198 14.06 22.89 -3.31
N PRO A 199 13.38 22.29 -4.31
CA PRO A 199 13.98 21.27 -5.17
C PRO A 199 15.29 21.69 -5.84
N GLU A 200 15.43 22.95 -6.26
CA GLU A 200 16.64 23.45 -6.92
C GLU A 200 17.86 23.37 -6.00
N SER A 201 17.68 23.58 -4.69
CA SER A 201 18.74 23.45 -3.69
C SER A 201 19.28 22.02 -3.55
N TYR A 202 18.58 21.03 -4.12
CA TYR A 202 18.93 19.62 -4.11
C TYR A 202 19.28 19.11 -5.52
N GLY A 203 19.62 20.02 -6.44
CA GLY A 203 20.02 19.68 -7.80
C GLY A 203 18.86 19.24 -8.70
N ALA A 204 17.61 19.48 -8.29
CA ALA A 204 16.47 19.17 -9.14
C ALA A 204 16.42 20.12 -10.33
N VAL A 205 16.19 19.56 -11.50
CA VAL A 205 16.00 20.29 -12.76
C VAL A 205 14.52 20.17 -13.14
N ALA A 206 13.89 21.30 -13.43
CA ALA A 206 12.53 21.31 -13.95
C ALA A 206 12.50 20.69 -15.35
N GLY A 207 11.50 19.84 -15.62
CA GLY A 207 11.29 19.31 -16.97
C GLY A 207 10.67 20.37 -17.91
N ASP A 208 10.75 20.12 -19.21
CA ASP A 208 10.10 20.96 -20.21
C ASP A 208 8.57 20.74 -20.13
N SER A 209 7.82 21.77 -19.70
CA SER A 209 6.33 21.83 -19.66
C SER A 209 5.63 21.59 -18.30
N GLY A 210 6.24 21.99 -17.18
CA GLY A 210 5.57 21.92 -15.86
C GLY A 210 5.60 20.52 -15.22
N ASP A 211 6.52 19.67 -15.68
CA ASP A 211 6.78 18.37 -15.07
C ASP A 211 7.37 18.53 -13.66
N VAL A 212 7.11 17.52 -12.81
CA VAL A 212 7.69 17.42 -11.47
C VAL A 212 9.23 17.49 -11.57
N PRO A 213 9.91 18.38 -10.82
CA PRO A 213 11.36 18.48 -10.86
C PRO A 213 12.04 17.15 -10.56
N THR A 214 13.12 16.85 -11.28
CA THR A 214 13.83 15.56 -11.15
C THR A 214 15.30 15.77 -10.81
N VAL A 215 15.85 14.84 -10.01
CA VAL A 215 17.28 14.79 -9.69
C VAL A 215 17.86 13.54 -10.35
N GLY A 216 18.86 13.72 -11.20
CA GLY A 216 19.55 12.62 -11.87
C GLY A 216 20.52 11.89 -10.95
N PHE A 217 20.89 10.65 -11.31
CA PHE A 217 22.01 9.96 -10.70
C PHE A 217 23.34 10.61 -11.07
N SER A 218 24.30 10.61 -10.14
CA SER A 218 25.71 10.79 -10.50
C SER A 218 26.15 9.62 -11.38
N ARG A 219 27.24 9.79 -12.14
CA ARG A 219 27.73 8.76 -13.07
C ARG A 219 27.97 7.40 -12.39
N ASP A 220 28.58 7.41 -11.22
CA ASP A 220 28.86 6.21 -10.41
C ASP A 220 27.59 5.61 -9.79
N ALA A 221 26.60 6.43 -9.41
CA ALA A 221 25.30 5.94 -8.97
C ALA A 221 24.49 5.32 -10.11
N GLN A 222 24.60 5.85 -11.32
CA GLN A 222 23.98 5.30 -12.52
C GLN A 222 24.52 3.91 -12.83
N GLU A 223 25.83 3.69 -12.70
CA GLU A 223 26.45 2.37 -12.85
C GLU A 223 25.89 1.35 -11.84
N VAL A 224 25.66 1.75 -10.58
CA VAL A 224 25.01 0.92 -9.57
C VAL A 224 23.56 0.59 -9.96
N PHE A 225 22.79 1.59 -10.41
CA PHE A 225 21.41 1.39 -10.83
C PHE A 225 21.30 0.46 -12.04
N ASP A 226 22.15 0.63 -13.06
CA ASP A 226 22.10 -0.19 -14.26
C ASP A 226 22.46 -1.65 -13.98
N ALA A 227 23.49 -1.90 -13.16
CA ALA A 227 23.83 -3.25 -12.72
C ALA A 227 22.70 -3.90 -11.90
N TRP A 228 22.16 -3.18 -10.92
CA TRP A 228 21.02 -3.65 -10.13
C TRP A 228 19.78 -3.92 -11.00
N ARG A 229 19.50 -3.06 -11.98
CA ARG A 229 18.37 -3.23 -12.90
C ARG A 229 18.56 -4.45 -13.79
N ASP A 230 19.77 -4.70 -14.30
CA ASP A 230 20.06 -5.91 -15.09
C ASP A 230 19.74 -7.18 -14.31
N GLU A 231 20.16 -7.26 -13.04
CA GLU A 231 19.81 -8.37 -12.14
C GLU A 231 18.30 -8.49 -11.92
N LEU A 232 17.60 -7.38 -11.68
CA LEU A 232 16.14 -7.37 -11.54
C LEU A 232 15.47 -7.91 -12.81
N GLU A 233 15.85 -7.40 -13.99
CA GLU A 233 15.26 -7.83 -15.27
C GLU A 233 15.53 -9.32 -15.54
N GLY A 234 16.69 -9.84 -15.14
CA GLY A 234 17.00 -11.27 -15.16
C GLY A 234 16.04 -12.08 -14.28
N LYS A 235 15.85 -11.67 -13.02
CA LYS A 235 14.91 -12.32 -12.08
C LYS A 235 13.47 -12.34 -12.61
N LEU A 236 13.02 -11.26 -13.25
CA LEU A 236 11.65 -11.14 -13.76
C LEU A 236 11.34 -12.06 -14.96
N ARG A 237 12.37 -12.54 -15.67
CA ARG A 237 12.23 -13.34 -16.90
C ARG A 237 12.65 -14.80 -16.76
N ASN A 238 13.19 -15.20 -15.61
CA ASN A 238 13.74 -16.54 -15.44
C ASN A 238 12.67 -17.66 -15.34
N GLY A 239 11.40 -17.29 -15.12
CA GLY A 239 10.27 -18.23 -15.06
C GLY A 239 10.17 -19.05 -13.77
N GLU A 240 10.99 -18.77 -12.74
CA GLU A 240 11.02 -19.53 -11.48
C GLU A 240 9.95 -19.07 -10.47
N ALA A 241 9.49 -17.83 -10.61
CA ALA A 241 8.58 -17.17 -9.69
C ALA A 241 7.12 -17.19 -10.17
N SER A 242 6.16 -17.10 -9.23
CA SER A 242 4.74 -16.93 -9.57
C SER A 242 4.48 -15.57 -10.22
N GLU A 243 3.49 -15.48 -11.12
CA GLU A 243 3.14 -14.24 -11.82
C GLU A 243 2.82 -13.09 -10.85
N ALA A 244 2.13 -13.40 -9.75
CA ALA A 244 1.78 -12.41 -8.73
C ALA A 244 3.02 -11.82 -8.05
N PHE A 245 4.05 -12.63 -7.80
CA PHE A 245 5.31 -12.20 -7.22
C PHE A 245 6.19 -11.46 -8.25
N VAL A 246 6.25 -11.94 -9.49
CA VAL A 246 6.92 -11.24 -10.61
C VAL A 246 6.33 -9.83 -10.78
N SER A 247 5.00 -9.70 -10.75
CA SER A 247 4.31 -8.42 -10.86
C SER A 247 4.62 -7.47 -9.68
N HIS A 248 4.89 -8.00 -8.48
CA HIS A 248 5.35 -7.21 -7.34
C HIS A 248 6.78 -6.69 -7.57
N LEU A 249 7.71 -7.60 -7.89
CA LEU A 249 9.10 -7.22 -8.14
C LEU A 249 9.23 -6.27 -9.33
N ALA A 250 8.34 -6.36 -10.32
CA ALA A 250 8.29 -5.44 -11.44
C ALA A 250 8.10 -3.97 -11.01
N LYS A 251 7.48 -3.71 -9.85
CA LYS A 251 7.33 -2.37 -9.26
C LYS A 251 8.62 -1.84 -8.66
N TYR A 252 9.63 -2.69 -8.43
CA TYR A 252 10.90 -2.22 -7.86
C TYR A 252 11.66 -1.31 -8.82
N ARG A 253 11.36 -1.36 -10.12
CA ARG A 253 11.88 -0.43 -11.14
C ARG A 253 11.74 1.04 -10.74
N SER A 254 10.62 1.40 -10.12
CA SER A 254 10.42 2.76 -9.57
C SER A 254 10.83 2.85 -8.10
N LEU A 255 10.68 1.78 -7.30
CA LEU A 255 11.07 1.78 -5.89
C LEU A 255 12.53 2.18 -5.67
N MET A 256 13.47 1.50 -6.35
CA MET A 256 14.90 1.68 -6.10
C MET A 256 15.35 3.13 -6.33
N PRO A 257 15.08 3.77 -7.48
CA PRO A 257 15.45 5.17 -7.68
C PRO A 257 14.71 6.12 -6.71
N SER A 258 13.45 5.84 -6.36
CA SER A 258 12.72 6.64 -5.36
C SER A 258 13.36 6.55 -3.97
N LEU A 259 13.77 5.36 -3.53
CA LEU A 259 14.51 5.19 -2.27
C LEU A 259 15.86 5.88 -2.31
N ALA A 260 16.58 5.80 -3.43
CA ALA A 260 17.87 6.47 -3.60
C ALA A 260 17.72 7.98 -3.47
N LEU A 261 16.69 8.57 -4.09
CA LEU A 261 16.37 9.99 -3.94
C LEU A 261 16.03 10.32 -2.48
N VAL A 262 15.16 9.57 -1.81
CA VAL A 262 14.82 9.79 -0.40
C VAL A 262 16.06 9.77 0.49
N PHE A 263 16.96 8.78 0.32
CA PHE A 263 18.20 8.73 1.09
C PHE A 263 19.15 9.87 0.78
N HIS A 264 19.21 10.31 -0.47
CA HIS A 264 20.00 11.46 -0.88
C HIS A 264 19.48 12.75 -0.22
N LEU A 265 18.17 12.97 -0.22
CA LEU A 265 17.54 14.12 0.43
C LEU A 265 17.81 14.13 1.95
N VAL A 266 17.66 12.97 2.60
CA VAL A 266 17.92 12.83 4.05
C VAL A 266 19.40 13.08 4.39
N ASP A 267 20.34 12.51 3.62
CA ASP A 267 21.78 12.73 3.85
C ASP A 267 22.18 14.19 3.53
N GLY A 268 21.53 14.83 2.55
CA GLY A 268 21.76 16.22 2.15
C GLY A 268 21.46 17.24 3.23
N VAL A 269 20.38 17.04 4.01
CA VAL A 269 20.06 17.86 5.19
C VAL A 269 21.20 17.83 6.23
N ALA A 270 21.93 16.73 6.33
CA ALA A 270 22.96 16.55 7.35
C ALA A 270 24.35 17.08 6.96
N THR A 271 24.68 17.14 5.66
CA THR A 271 26.09 17.27 5.20
C THR A 271 26.32 18.16 3.98
N GLU A 272 25.31 18.93 3.54
CA GLU A 272 25.21 19.61 2.23
C GLU A 272 24.92 18.64 1.08
N THR A 273 24.00 19.03 0.18
CA THR A 273 23.47 18.15 -0.87
C THR A 273 24.27 18.26 -2.17
N PRO A 274 24.88 17.17 -2.68
CA PRO A 274 25.40 17.13 -4.05
C PRO A 274 24.29 17.37 -5.09
N PRO A 275 24.59 17.90 -6.29
CA PRO A 275 23.57 18.21 -7.31
C PRO A 275 22.92 16.97 -7.96
N SER A 276 23.33 15.77 -7.56
CA SER A 276 22.90 14.51 -8.15
C SER A 276 22.87 13.42 -7.09
N VAL A 277 21.98 12.44 -7.25
CA VAL A 277 21.84 11.30 -6.35
C VAL A 277 23.16 10.52 -6.29
N SER A 278 23.71 10.39 -5.09
CA SER A 278 25.06 9.85 -4.87
C SER A 278 25.12 8.33 -4.91
N ILE A 279 26.31 7.77 -5.19
CA ILE A 279 26.55 6.32 -5.15
C ILE A 279 26.17 5.69 -3.80
N LYS A 280 26.41 6.39 -2.69
CA LYS A 280 26.06 5.93 -1.34
C LYS A 280 24.54 5.77 -1.18
N ALA A 281 23.76 6.69 -1.75
CA ALA A 281 22.30 6.63 -1.71
C ALA A 281 21.76 5.51 -2.61
N ALA A 282 22.30 5.37 -3.83
CA ALA A 282 21.95 4.29 -4.76
C ALA A 282 22.28 2.90 -4.19
N ALA A 283 23.48 2.71 -3.62
CA ALA A 283 23.88 1.45 -3.00
C ALA A 283 23.00 1.11 -1.78
N ARG A 284 22.64 2.12 -0.96
CA ARG A 284 21.70 1.93 0.15
C ARG A 284 20.31 1.51 -0.35
N ALA A 285 19.83 2.10 -1.43
CA ALA A 285 18.56 1.74 -2.05
C ALA A 285 18.56 0.31 -2.60
N ALA A 286 19.62 -0.11 -3.29
CA ALA A 286 19.78 -1.48 -3.76
C ALA A 286 19.73 -2.50 -2.59
N ALA A 287 20.44 -2.23 -1.49
CA ALA A 287 20.41 -3.07 -0.29
C ALA A 287 19.01 -3.11 0.36
N TRP A 288 18.27 -2.00 0.35
CA TRP A 288 16.87 -1.98 0.79
C TRP A 288 15.97 -2.84 -0.11
N CYS A 289 16.16 -2.80 -1.43
CA CYS A 289 15.41 -3.65 -2.35
C CYS A 289 15.68 -5.14 -2.09
N GLU A 290 16.91 -5.54 -1.78
CA GLU A 290 17.23 -6.93 -1.39
C GLU A 290 16.50 -7.34 -0.10
N TYR A 291 16.51 -6.46 0.91
CA TYR A 291 15.78 -6.67 2.17
C TYR A 291 14.27 -6.83 1.93
N LEU A 292 13.67 -5.93 1.17
CA LEU A 292 12.24 -5.93 0.86
C LEU A 292 11.83 -7.13 0.00
N GLU A 293 12.68 -7.55 -0.95
CA GLU A 293 12.45 -8.75 -1.75
C GLU A 293 12.33 -9.99 -0.85
N GLY A 294 13.20 -10.14 0.16
CA GLY A 294 13.12 -11.23 1.13
C GLY A 294 11.78 -11.26 1.89
N HIS A 295 11.28 -10.10 2.30
CA HIS A 295 9.97 -9.98 2.93
C HIS A 295 8.82 -10.27 1.97
N ALA A 296 8.86 -9.73 0.75
CA ALA A 296 7.88 -10.00 -0.29
C ALA A 296 7.81 -11.51 -0.59
N ARG A 297 8.96 -12.19 -0.77
CA ARG A 297 9.01 -13.66 -0.96
C ARG A 297 8.27 -14.41 0.14
N ARG A 298 8.50 -14.05 1.41
CA ARG A 298 7.79 -14.66 2.55
C ARG A 298 6.28 -14.45 2.46
N VAL A 299 5.83 -13.27 2.05
CA VAL A 299 4.42 -12.91 2.00
C VAL A 299 3.70 -13.65 0.87
N TYR A 300 4.27 -13.64 -0.33
CA TYR A 300 3.71 -14.37 -1.47
C TYR A 300 3.72 -15.88 -1.21
N ALA A 301 4.80 -16.42 -0.62
CA ALA A 301 4.84 -17.81 -0.19
C ALA A 301 3.81 -18.15 0.90
N SER A 302 3.43 -17.17 1.74
CA SER A 302 2.41 -17.39 2.78
C SER A 302 0.99 -17.54 2.24
N GLY A 303 0.74 -17.01 1.02
CA GLY A 303 -0.49 -17.19 0.28
C GLY A 303 -0.46 -18.41 -0.67
N GLU A 304 0.60 -19.21 -0.66
CA GLU A 304 0.63 -20.48 -1.38
C GLU A 304 -0.32 -21.49 -0.73
N ASN A 305 -0.90 -22.37 -1.57
CA ASN A 305 -2.00 -23.29 -1.32
C ASN A 305 -2.25 -23.63 0.18
N PRO A 306 -3.39 -23.25 0.79
CA PRO A 306 -3.76 -23.66 2.15
C PRO A 306 -3.65 -25.16 2.41
N ALA A 307 -3.82 -25.99 1.37
CA ALA A 307 -3.61 -27.43 1.43
C ALA A 307 -2.13 -27.79 1.70
N LEU A 308 -1.16 -27.03 1.19
CA LEU A 308 0.28 -27.25 1.42
C LEU A 308 0.68 -26.88 2.85
N GLU A 309 0.14 -25.80 3.41
CA GLU A 309 0.34 -25.46 4.82
C GLU A 309 -0.35 -26.48 5.75
N GLY A 310 -1.53 -26.97 5.37
CA GLY A 310 -2.20 -28.10 6.02
C GLY A 310 -1.38 -29.38 5.94
N ALA A 311 -0.78 -29.67 4.79
CA ALA A 311 0.10 -30.82 4.57
C ALA A 311 1.35 -30.78 5.45
N ARG A 312 2.00 -29.61 5.57
CA ARG A 312 3.12 -29.40 6.51
C ARG A 312 2.69 -29.64 7.95
N ALA A 313 1.52 -29.14 8.35
CA ALA A 313 0.97 -29.36 9.69
C ALA A 313 0.67 -30.85 9.94
N LEU A 314 0.05 -31.54 8.98
CA LEU A 314 -0.26 -32.97 9.06
C LEU A 314 1.02 -33.82 9.13
N LEU A 315 2.01 -33.53 8.29
CA LEU A 315 3.32 -34.19 8.31
C LEU A 315 4.05 -33.99 9.64
N SER A 316 3.97 -32.79 10.23
CA SER A 316 4.53 -32.52 11.57
C SER A 316 3.87 -33.39 12.65
N ARG A 317 2.55 -33.58 12.58
CA ARG A 317 1.79 -34.46 13.51
C ARG A 317 2.11 -35.93 13.32
N ILE A 318 2.25 -36.37 12.08
CA ILE A 318 2.71 -37.73 11.73
C ILE A 318 4.10 -37.98 12.33
N ARG A 319 5.06 -37.08 12.11
CA ARG A 319 6.43 -37.20 12.64
C ARG A 319 6.50 -37.22 14.17
N LYS A 320 5.56 -36.55 14.85
CA LYS A 320 5.44 -36.58 16.32
C LYS A 320 4.78 -37.85 16.85
N GLY A 321 4.26 -38.72 15.99
CA GLY A 321 3.49 -39.91 16.36
C GLY A 321 2.05 -39.61 16.79
N ASP A 322 1.57 -38.37 16.62
CA ASP A 322 0.21 -37.95 16.96
C ASP A 322 -0.82 -38.57 15.99
N VAL A 323 -0.41 -38.84 14.74
CA VAL A 323 -1.21 -39.50 13.69
C VAL A 323 -0.47 -40.77 13.28
N LYS A 324 -1.16 -41.91 13.33
CA LYS A 324 -0.58 -43.25 13.06
C LYS A 324 -1.08 -43.82 11.75
N ASP A 325 -0.38 -44.83 11.24
CA ASP A 325 -0.88 -45.59 10.09
C ASP A 325 -2.26 -46.18 10.39
N GLY A 326 -3.20 -46.02 9.47
CA GLY A 326 -4.58 -46.46 9.63
C GLY A 326 -5.48 -45.49 10.40
N ASP A 327 -5.01 -44.33 10.84
CA ASP A 327 -5.88 -43.29 11.39
C ASP A 327 -6.89 -42.80 10.33
N THR A 328 -8.10 -42.48 10.78
CA THR A 328 -9.13 -41.91 9.89
C THR A 328 -8.93 -40.41 9.72
N VAL A 329 -9.31 -39.85 8.57
CA VAL A 329 -9.41 -38.38 8.39
C VAL A 329 -10.25 -37.75 9.52
N ARG A 330 -11.28 -38.46 9.98
CA ARG A 330 -12.14 -38.04 11.09
C ARG A 330 -11.43 -37.98 12.45
N SER A 331 -10.52 -38.91 12.75
CA SER A 331 -9.80 -38.92 14.04
C SER A 331 -8.77 -37.79 14.14
N VAL A 332 -8.32 -37.26 13.00
CA VAL A 332 -7.39 -36.12 12.93
C VAL A 332 -8.06 -34.81 13.37
N TYR A 333 -9.25 -34.49 12.85
CA TYR A 333 -9.90 -33.20 13.16
C TYR A 333 -10.83 -33.23 14.38
N ARG A 334 -11.41 -34.38 14.72
CA ARG A 334 -12.41 -34.48 15.78
C ARG A 334 -11.76 -34.49 17.17
N GLY A 335 -12.02 -33.45 17.96
CA GLY A 335 -11.61 -33.36 19.37
C GLY A 335 -10.16 -32.94 19.61
N ARG A 336 -9.37 -32.72 18.54
CA ARG A 336 -7.95 -32.31 18.65
C ARG A 336 -7.72 -30.83 18.39
N GLN A 337 -8.65 -30.15 17.70
CA GLN A 337 -8.63 -28.70 17.40
C GLN A 337 -7.27 -28.16 16.92
N TRP A 338 -6.53 -28.95 16.15
CA TRP A 338 -5.24 -28.53 15.63
C TRP A 338 -5.42 -27.44 14.58
N SER A 339 -4.64 -26.36 14.70
CA SER A 339 -4.64 -25.28 13.71
C SER A 339 -4.37 -25.86 12.31
N ARG A 340 -5.23 -25.50 11.35
CA ARG A 340 -5.19 -25.95 9.93
C ARG A 340 -5.51 -27.42 9.67
N LEU A 341 -5.99 -28.15 10.68
CA LEU A 341 -6.47 -29.54 10.61
C LEU A 341 -7.76 -29.71 11.42
N SER A 342 -8.58 -28.65 11.46
CA SER A 342 -9.74 -28.53 12.34
C SER A 342 -11.04 -28.98 11.67
N THR A 343 -11.05 -29.07 10.34
CA THR A 343 -12.20 -29.52 9.55
C THR A 343 -11.86 -30.72 8.66
N ALA A 344 -12.88 -31.44 8.20
CA ALA A 344 -12.70 -32.56 7.27
C ALA A 344 -12.10 -32.11 5.93
N GLU A 345 -12.45 -30.90 5.47
CA GLU A 345 -11.96 -30.32 4.22
C GLU A 345 -10.48 -29.95 4.32
N GLU A 346 -10.06 -29.32 5.43
CA GLU A 346 -8.65 -29.00 5.69
C GLU A 346 -7.77 -30.25 5.74
N VAL A 347 -8.21 -31.29 6.46
CA VAL A 347 -7.45 -32.56 6.55
C VAL A 347 -7.44 -33.28 5.21
N GLY A 348 -8.54 -33.28 4.46
CA GLY A 348 -8.63 -33.90 3.14
C GLY A 348 -7.70 -33.23 2.12
N ALA A 349 -7.68 -31.90 2.10
CA ALA A 349 -6.79 -31.13 1.22
C ALA A 349 -5.31 -31.34 1.59
N ALA A 350 -4.99 -31.32 2.89
CA ALA A 350 -3.65 -31.63 3.40
C ALA A 350 -3.18 -33.04 3.03
N ALA A 351 -4.07 -34.03 3.18
CA ALA A 351 -3.79 -35.42 2.84
C ALA A 351 -3.57 -35.60 1.33
N GLY A 352 -4.37 -34.95 0.48
CA GLY A 352 -4.18 -34.99 -0.97
C GLY A 352 -2.82 -34.45 -1.40
N VAL A 353 -2.37 -33.33 -0.82
CA VAL A 353 -1.01 -32.84 -1.09
C VAL A 353 0.06 -33.84 -0.63
N LEU A 354 -0.05 -34.40 0.58
CA LEU A 354 0.93 -35.40 1.02
C LEU A 354 0.91 -36.68 0.17
N GLU A 355 -0.24 -37.03 -0.40
CA GLU A 355 -0.40 -38.14 -1.34
C GLU A 355 0.29 -37.86 -2.68
N ASP A 356 0.14 -36.65 -3.24
CA ASP A 356 0.82 -36.22 -4.46
C ASP A 356 2.36 -36.27 -4.32
N TYR A 357 2.87 -35.95 -3.13
CA TYR A 357 4.30 -36.01 -2.80
C TYR A 357 4.76 -37.41 -2.30
N GLY A 358 3.87 -38.41 -2.25
CA GLY A 358 4.21 -39.79 -1.88
C GLY A 358 4.46 -40.04 -0.39
N TRP A 359 4.09 -39.11 0.49
CA TRP A 359 4.29 -39.25 1.94
C TRP A 359 3.20 -40.07 2.64
N LEU A 360 2.00 -40.15 2.05
CA LEU A 360 0.91 -41.01 2.50
C LEU A 360 0.03 -41.44 1.32
N ARG A 361 -0.94 -42.32 1.57
CA ARG A 361 -1.99 -42.67 0.64
C ARG A 361 -3.35 -42.58 1.33
N VAL A 362 -4.35 -42.09 0.63
CA VAL A 362 -5.73 -41.98 1.12
C VAL A 362 -6.52 -43.20 0.67
N GLU A 363 -6.96 -44.03 1.62
CA GLU A 363 -7.71 -45.25 1.34
C GLU A 363 -9.17 -45.07 1.77
N LYS A 364 -10.12 -45.40 0.88
CA LYS A 364 -11.55 -45.41 1.19
C LYS A 364 -11.99 -46.84 1.51
N THR A 365 -12.62 -47.02 2.66
CA THR A 365 -13.14 -48.31 3.10
C THR A 365 -14.65 -48.25 3.25
N ASP A 366 -15.36 -49.20 2.63
CA ASP A 366 -16.80 -49.36 2.78
C ASP A 366 -17.14 -50.02 4.11
N THR A 367 -17.98 -49.37 4.90
CA THR A 367 -18.38 -49.81 6.24
C THR A 367 -19.88 -50.17 6.32
N GLY A 368 -20.54 -50.40 5.18
CA GLY A 368 -22.00 -50.58 5.11
C GLY A 368 -22.80 -49.31 5.39
N GLY A 369 -22.13 -48.17 5.60
CA GLY A 369 -22.70 -46.83 5.80
C GLY A 369 -21.87 -45.77 5.05
N ARG A 370 -21.73 -44.54 5.61
CA ARG A 370 -20.88 -43.50 4.99
C ARG A 370 -19.43 -44.00 4.91
N PRO A 371 -18.80 -44.02 3.72
CA PRO A 371 -17.43 -44.52 3.54
C PRO A 371 -16.45 -43.82 4.48
N THR A 372 -15.53 -44.60 5.06
CA THR A 372 -14.48 -44.07 5.94
C THR A 372 -13.21 -43.86 5.14
N THR A 373 -12.52 -42.75 5.41
CA THR A 373 -11.26 -42.41 4.75
C THR A 373 -10.12 -42.61 5.74
N LEU A 374 -9.22 -43.53 5.41
CA LEU A 374 -8.02 -43.90 6.17
C LEU A 374 -6.79 -43.22 5.58
N LEU A 375 -5.84 -42.87 6.45
CA LEU A 375 -4.52 -42.39 6.10
C LEU A 375 -3.52 -43.55 6.21
N ARG A 376 -2.90 -43.91 5.09
CA ARG A 376 -1.83 -44.90 5.03
C ARG A 376 -0.49 -44.20 4.91
N LEU A 377 0.35 -44.28 5.94
CA LEU A 377 1.60 -43.52 5.98
C LEU A 377 2.68 -44.24 5.17
N HIS A 378 3.55 -43.47 4.51
CA HIS A 378 4.74 -44.05 3.88
C HIS A 378 5.62 -44.71 4.95
N PRO A 379 6.21 -45.91 4.70
CA PRO A 379 6.98 -46.64 5.72
C PRO A 379 8.10 -45.83 6.38
N SER A 380 8.72 -44.92 5.64
CA SER A 380 9.77 -44.02 6.17
C SER A 380 9.29 -42.99 7.19
N LEU A 381 7.98 -42.89 7.45
CA LEU A 381 7.39 -42.01 8.46
C LEU A 381 6.91 -42.78 9.70
N GLY A 382 6.86 -44.12 9.64
CA GLY A 382 6.26 -44.97 10.69
C GLY A 382 7.24 -45.51 11.72
N GLU A 383 8.54 -45.47 11.44
CA GLU A 383 9.59 -45.81 12.40
C GLU A 383 10.08 -44.52 13.06
N GLY A 384 9.82 -44.38 14.37
CA GLY A 384 10.21 -43.19 15.13
C GLY A 384 11.71 -42.90 14.98
N ALA A 385 12.02 -41.75 14.37
CA ALA A 385 13.31 -41.10 14.47
C ALA A 385 13.42 -40.32 15.78
#